data_AF-A0A0K2RB57-F1
#
_entry.id   AF-A0A0K2RB57-F1
#
_cell.length_a   1.000
_cell.length_b   1.000
_cell.length_c   1.000
_cell.angle_alpha   90.00
_cell.angle_beta   90.00
_cell.angle_gamma   90.00
#
_symmetry.space_group_name_H-M   'P 1'
#
loop_
_entity.id
_entity.type
_entity.pdbx_description
1 polymer ?
#
loop_
_entity_poly.entity_id
_entity_poly.type
_entity_poly.pdbx_seq_one_letter_code
_entity_poly.pdbx_strand_id
1 'polypeptide(L)'
;MGIPTKRYSIYAFSFSAVVTGVAGVLLASQQQIGNPSVGMDYLLPAFVGALLGATAIKPGRANVIGTLVAVITLAIGLAGISQLGAQFWVTPLFNGVTLLIAVGLAGYSARRKLRAGAVAAPPPTIPTAGEPAADDAGPSSPAGPGTPAALPATTAR
;
A
#
# COMPACT_ATOMS: atom_id res chain seq x y z
N MET A 1 17.76 -8.48 -4.21
CA MET A 1 17.75 -7.93 -5.58
C MET A 1 17.57 -6.43 -5.53
N GLY A 2 18.66 -5.66 -5.70
CA GLY A 2 18.63 -4.20 -5.62
C GLY A 2 18.22 -3.59 -6.96
N ILE A 3 16.92 -3.31 -7.13
CA ILE A 3 16.46 -2.49 -8.25
C ILE A 3 16.92 -1.05 -7.95
N PRO A 4 17.56 -0.33 -8.89
CA PRO A 4 17.99 1.06 -8.67
C PRO A 4 16.77 1.99 -8.64
N THR A 5 16.04 1.97 -7.51
CA THR A 5 14.87 2.82 -7.23
C THR A 5 15.21 4.29 -7.31
N LYS A 6 16.44 4.68 -6.92
CA LYS A 6 16.92 6.07 -6.97
C LYS A 6 16.79 6.70 -8.37
N ARG A 7 17.12 5.95 -9.44
CA ARG A 7 17.02 6.46 -10.82
C ARG A 7 15.55 6.59 -11.24
N TYR A 8 14.73 5.59 -10.91
CA TYR A 8 13.29 5.61 -11.20
C TYR A 8 12.55 6.74 -10.48
N SER A 9 12.87 7.00 -9.22
CA SER A 9 12.28 8.12 -8.46
C SER A 9 12.69 9.48 -9.04
N ILE A 10 13.95 9.63 -9.46
CA ILE A 10 14.41 10.86 -10.13
C ILE A 10 13.65 11.08 -11.43
N TYR A 11 13.57 10.08 -12.31
CA TYR A 11 12.83 10.20 -13.57
C TYR A 11 11.34 10.47 -13.34
N ALA A 12 10.70 9.79 -12.38
CA ALA A 12 9.29 10.02 -12.06
C ALA A 12 9.03 11.44 -11.53
N PHE A 13 9.90 11.94 -10.65
CA PHE A 13 9.75 13.29 -10.10
C PHE A 13 10.02 14.37 -11.14
N SER A 14 11.08 14.22 -11.93
CA SER A 14 11.40 15.15 -13.02
C SER A 14 10.29 15.17 -14.08
N PHE A 15 9.77 14.01 -14.49
CA PHE A 15 8.67 13.95 -15.45
C PHE A 15 7.40 14.61 -14.89
N SER A 16 7.04 14.32 -13.63
CA SER A 16 5.90 14.96 -12.97
C SER A 16 6.06 16.49 -12.86
N ALA A 17 7.27 16.97 -12.53
CA ALA A 17 7.57 18.40 -12.44
C ALA A 17 7.44 19.10 -13.79
N VAL A 18 7.95 18.48 -14.87
CA VAL A 18 7.83 19.02 -16.23
C VAL A 18 6.37 19.10 -16.65
N VAL A 19 5.60 18.02 -16.46
CA VAL A 19 4.16 17.99 -16.81
C VAL A 19 3.38 19.01 -16.00
N THR A 20 3.64 19.10 -14.69
CA THR A 20 2.98 20.06 -13.79
C THR A 20 3.33 21.50 -14.15
N GLY A 21 4.60 21.79 -14.47
CA GLY A 21 5.05 23.11 -14.89
C GLY A 21 4.37 23.55 -16.19
N VAL A 22 4.32 22.67 -17.18
CA VAL A 22 3.61 22.94 -18.45
C VAL A 22 2.13 23.17 -18.19
N ALA A 23 1.46 22.29 -17.44
CA ALA A 23 0.04 22.45 -17.10
C ALA A 23 -0.26 23.77 -16.38
N GLY A 24 0.61 24.20 -15.46
CA GLY A 24 0.49 25.48 -14.76
C GLY A 24 0.62 26.69 -15.68
N VAL A 25 1.55 26.65 -16.64
CA VAL A 25 1.70 27.72 -17.65
C VAL A 25 0.48 27.79 -18.57
N LEU A 26 -0.06 26.65 -19.03
CA LEU A 26 -1.30 26.63 -19.80
C LEU A 26 -2.48 27.21 -19.03
N LEU A 27 -2.62 26.84 -17.75
CA LEU A 27 -3.71 27.34 -16.90
C LEU A 27 -3.59 28.85 -16.66
N ALA A 28 -2.37 29.34 -16.41
CA ALA A 28 -2.10 30.77 -16.27
C ALA A 28 -2.43 31.55 -17.56
N SER A 29 -2.12 30.96 -18.73
CA SER A 29 -2.45 31.54 -20.03
C SER A 29 -3.95 31.63 -20.29
N GLN A 30 -4.75 30.67 -19.80
CA GLN A 30 -6.19 30.70 -19.98
C GLN A 30 -6.89 31.76 -19.14
N GLN A 31 -6.41 32.00 -17.91
CA GLN A 31 -7.15 32.84 -16.98
C GLN A 31 -7.01 34.33 -17.27
N GLN A 32 -5.93 34.78 -17.95
CA GLN A 32 -5.59 36.16 -18.39
C GLN A 32 -5.67 37.28 -17.33
N ILE A 33 -6.31 37.01 -16.20
CA ILE A 33 -6.54 37.78 -14.99
C ILE A 33 -6.14 36.82 -13.87
N GLY A 34 -5.12 37.17 -13.10
CA GLY A 34 -4.62 36.36 -12.00
C GLY A 34 -5.64 36.27 -10.86
N ASN A 35 -6.67 35.44 -11.03
CA ASN A 35 -7.62 35.13 -9.97
C ASN A 35 -7.00 34.07 -9.06
N PRO A 36 -6.66 34.39 -7.80
CA PRO A 36 -6.00 33.44 -6.89
C PRO A 36 -6.91 32.27 -6.50
N SER A 37 -8.24 32.39 -6.69
CA SER A 37 -9.20 31.36 -6.31
C SER A 37 -9.13 30.11 -7.18
N VAL A 38 -8.52 30.19 -8.37
CA VAL A 38 -8.37 29.03 -9.27
C VAL A 38 -7.55 27.91 -8.64
N GLY A 39 -6.66 28.19 -7.68
CA GLY A 39 -5.96 27.12 -6.97
C GLY A 39 -6.91 26.26 -6.14
N MET A 40 -7.89 26.89 -5.49
CA MET A 40 -8.81 26.23 -4.56
C MET A 40 -9.83 25.35 -5.28
N ASP A 41 -10.32 25.79 -6.43
CA ASP A 41 -11.33 25.05 -7.20
C ASP A 41 -10.79 23.74 -7.80
N TYR A 42 -9.47 23.67 -8.05
CA TYR A 42 -8.79 22.48 -8.59
C TYR A 42 -8.21 21.58 -7.50
N LEU A 43 -8.07 22.09 -6.28
CA LEU A 43 -7.53 21.35 -5.14
C LEU A 43 -8.43 20.16 -4.80
N LEU A 44 -9.74 20.37 -4.66
CA LEU A 44 -10.70 19.32 -4.32
C LEU A 44 -10.73 18.20 -5.38
N PRO A 45 -10.93 18.47 -6.68
CA PRO A 45 -10.84 17.45 -7.73
C PRO A 45 -9.49 16.72 -7.77
N ALA A 46 -8.37 17.43 -7.57
CA ALA A 46 -7.05 16.81 -7.58
C ALA A 46 -6.90 15.78 -6.46
N PHE A 47 -7.38 16.09 -5.25
CA PHE A 47 -7.41 15.13 -4.13
C PHE A 47 -8.32 13.94 -4.42
N VAL A 48 -9.50 14.17 -5.02
CA VAL A 48 -10.41 13.10 -5.43
C VAL A 48 -9.74 12.14 -6.40
N GLY A 49 -9.15 12.67 -7.48
CA GLY A 49 -8.47 11.85 -8.49
C GLY A 49 -7.30 11.04 -7.90
N ALA A 50 -6.51 11.67 -7.02
CA ALA A 50 -5.39 11.01 -6.35
C ALA A 50 -5.84 9.89 -5.39
N LEU A 51 -6.85 10.14 -4.55
CA LEU A 51 -7.38 9.16 -3.59
C LEU A 51 -8.11 8.02 -4.28
N LEU A 52 -8.92 8.32 -5.29
CA LEU A 52 -9.62 7.32 -6.08
C LEU A 52 -8.62 6.41 -6.82
N GLY A 53 -7.61 7.01 -7.46
CA GLY A 53 -6.55 6.31 -8.18
C GLY A 53 -5.70 5.39 -7.29
N ALA A 54 -5.45 5.77 -6.04
CA ALA A 54 -4.65 5.00 -5.09
C ALA A 54 -5.25 3.62 -4.74
N THR A 55 -6.54 3.40 -5.03
CA THR A 55 -7.26 2.17 -4.64
C THR A 55 -7.54 1.21 -5.79
N ALA A 56 -7.37 1.62 -7.05
CA ALA A 56 -7.95 0.94 -8.21
C ALA A 56 -7.38 -0.45 -8.54
N ILE A 57 -6.13 -0.79 -8.20
CA ILE A 57 -5.51 -2.02 -8.73
C ILE A 57 -4.78 -2.88 -7.68
N LYS A 58 -4.05 -2.29 -6.71
CA LYS A 58 -3.39 -3.06 -5.65
C LYS A 58 -3.08 -2.18 -4.43
N PRO A 59 -3.77 -2.36 -3.28
CA PRO A 59 -3.39 -1.70 -2.03
C PRO A 59 -1.94 -2.10 -1.69
N GLY A 60 -1.02 -1.12 -1.67
CA GLY A 60 0.40 -1.34 -1.40
C GLY A 60 1.36 -1.29 -2.60
N ARG A 61 0.86 -1.22 -3.85
CA ARG A 61 1.68 -0.90 -5.04
C ARG A 61 0.96 0.18 -5.85
N ALA A 62 1.45 1.42 -5.76
CA ALA A 62 0.97 2.52 -6.58
C ALA A 62 1.09 2.12 -8.06
N ASN A 63 -0.05 1.98 -8.74
CA ASN A 63 -0.08 1.61 -10.14
C ASN A 63 -0.63 2.78 -10.95
N VAL A 64 0.22 3.34 -11.81
CA VAL A 64 -0.02 4.59 -12.55
C VAL A 64 -1.31 4.53 -13.38
N ILE A 65 -1.64 3.34 -13.90
CA ILE A 65 -2.84 3.12 -14.73
C ILE A 65 -4.13 3.43 -13.93
N GLY A 66 -4.19 3.07 -12.65
CA GLY A 66 -5.36 3.32 -11.81
C GLY A 66 -5.62 4.80 -11.59
N THR A 67 -4.55 5.57 -11.39
CA THR A 67 -4.63 7.03 -11.26
C THR A 67 -5.01 7.70 -12.58
N LEU A 68 -4.47 7.23 -13.71
CA LEU A 68 -4.85 7.76 -15.03
C LEU A 68 -6.35 7.60 -15.29
N VAL A 69 -6.89 6.41 -15.05
CA VAL A 69 -8.33 6.13 -15.25
C VAL A 69 -9.18 6.96 -14.31
N ALA A 70 -8.77 7.12 -13.05
CA ALA A 70 -9.49 7.96 -12.08
C ALA A 70 -9.54 9.44 -12.51
N VAL A 71 -8.41 10.01 -12.93
CA VAL A 71 -8.32 11.41 -13.37
C VAL A 71 -9.13 11.64 -14.64
N ILE A 72 -9.06 10.73 -15.63
CA ILE A 72 -9.81 10.84 -16.88
C ILE A 72 -11.33 10.76 -16.60
N THR A 73 -11.76 9.81 -15.77
CA THR A 73 -13.18 9.67 -15.41
C THR A 73 -13.69 10.94 -14.70
N LEU A 74 -12.89 11.51 -13.80
CA LEU A 74 -13.23 12.76 -13.13
C LEU A 74 -13.32 13.93 -14.11
N ALA A 75 -12.39 14.04 -15.06
CA ALA A 75 -12.41 15.07 -16.09
C ALA A 75 -13.67 14.99 -16.96
N ILE A 76 -14.06 13.77 -17.38
CA ILE A 76 -15.29 13.54 -18.14
C ILE A 76 -16.52 13.87 -17.29
N GLY A 77 -16.56 13.49 -16.01
CA GLY A 77 -17.66 13.83 -15.10
C GLY A 77 -17.83 15.34 -14.92
N LEU A 78 -16.72 16.05 -14.74
CA LEU A 78 -16.72 17.51 -14.59
C LEU A 78 -17.18 18.20 -15.88
N ALA A 79 -16.68 17.75 -17.04
CA ALA A 79 -17.08 18.27 -18.35
C ALA A 79 -18.54 17.96 -18.68
N GLY A 80 -19.03 16.75 -18.37
CA GLY A 80 -20.42 16.34 -18.59
C GLY A 80 -21.42 17.17 -17.77
N ILE A 81 -21.10 17.45 -16.51
CA ILE A 81 -21.92 18.33 -15.66
C ILE A 81 -21.86 19.78 -16.13
N SER A 82 -20.68 20.25 -16.58
CA SER A 82 -20.54 21.60 -17.13
C SER A 82 -21.40 21.79 -18.39
N GLN A 83 -21.53 20.77 -19.24
CA GLN A 83 -22.34 20.81 -20.46
C GLN A 83 -23.85 20.85 -20.18
N LEU A 84 -24.30 20.35 -19.04
CA LEU A 84 -25.71 20.34 -18.61
C LEU A 84 -26.21 21.72 -18.11
N GLY A 85 -25.39 22.78 -18.22
CA GLY A 85 -25.75 24.13 -17.77
C GLY A 85 -25.73 24.30 -16.26
N ALA A 86 -24.88 23.51 -15.58
CA ALA A 86 -24.82 23.48 -14.13
C ALA A 86 -24.35 24.83 -13.53
N GLN A 87 -25.08 25.31 -12.53
CA GLN A 87 -24.78 26.51 -11.76
C GLN A 87 -23.41 26.36 -11.04
N PHE A 88 -22.71 27.47 -10.77
CA PHE A 88 -21.34 27.50 -10.20
C PHE A 88 -21.17 26.68 -8.90
N TRP A 89 -22.25 26.44 -8.15
CA TRP A 89 -22.28 25.62 -6.93
C TRP A 89 -22.29 24.10 -7.16
N VAL A 90 -22.75 23.64 -8.32
CA VAL A 90 -22.90 22.19 -8.61
C VAL A 90 -21.54 21.52 -8.78
N THR A 91 -20.57 22.23 -9.36
CA THR A 91 -19.21 21.73 -9.58
C THR A 91 -18.50 21.40 -8.25
N PRO A 92 -18.39 22.30 -7.25
CA PRO A 92 -17.84 21.98 -5.93
C PRO A 92 -18.61 20.86 -5.20
N LEU A 93 -19.95 20.87 -5.27
CA LEU A 93 -20.78 19.85 -4.63
C LEU A 93 -20.49 18.45 -5.19
N PHE A 94 -20.41 18.33 -6.52
CA PHE A 94 -20.10 17.07 -7.18
C PHE A 94 -18.71 16.56 -6.81
N ASN A 95 -17.71 17.44 -6.78
CA ASN A 95 -16.37 17.07 -6.33
C ASN A 95 -16.39 16.56 -4.88
N GLY A 96 -17.12 17.23 -3.98
CA GLY A 96 -17.28 16.81 -2.58
C GLY A 96 -17.98 15.46 -2.43
N VAL A 97 -19.08 15.23 -3.15
CA VAL A 97 -19.80 13.95 -3.19
C VAL A 97 -18.89 12.85 -3.74
N THR A 98 -18.16 13.14 -4.81
CA THR A 98 -17.20 12.19 -5.40
C THR A 98 -16.07 11.87 -4.42
N LEU A 99 -15.57 12.85 -3.66
CA LEU A 99 -14.58 12.64 -2.60
C LEU A 99 -15.12 11.72 -1.52
N LEU A 100 -16.36 11.95 -1.07
CA LEU A 100 -17.03 11.14 -0.07
C LEU A 100 -17.18 9.69 -0.54
N ILE A 101 -17.57 9.48 -1.80
CA ILE A 101 -17.68 8.16 -2.43
C ILE A 101 -16.30 7.52 -2.52
N ALA A 102 -15.27 8.23 -3.00
CA ALA A 102 -13.91 7.71 -3.13
C ALA A 102 -13.35 7.25 -1.78
N VAL A 103 -13.45 8.10 -0.73
CA VAL A 103 -13.02 7.77 0.63
C VAL A 103 -13.88 6.66 1.24
N GLY A 104 -15.19 6.68 1.02
CA GLY A 104 -16.10 5.63 1.50
C GLY A 104 -15.75 4.27 0.92
N LEU A 105 -15.49 4.21 -0.40
CA LEU A 105 -15.10 2.99 -1.10
C LEU A 105 -13.68 2.53 -0.70
N ALA A 106 -12.76 3.47 -0.54
CA ALA A 106 -11.41 3.22 -0.03
C ALA A 106 -11.45 2.65 1.41
N GLY A 107 -12.23 3.27 2.29
CA GLY A 107 -12.41 2.83 3.67
C GLY A 107 -13.10 1.49 3.78
N TYR A 108 -14.15 1.24 2.97
CA TYR A 108 -14.86 -0.04 2.93
C TYR A 108 -13.95 -1.18 2.45
N SER A 109 -13.20 -0.97 1.36
CA SER A 109 -12.28 -1.97 0.80
C SER A 109 -11.09 -2.26 1.72
N ALA A 110 -10.54 -1.24 2.40
CA ALA A 110 -9.47 -1.41 3.39
C ALA A 110 -9.93 -2.20 4.62
N ARG A 111 -11.13 -1.88 5.15
CA ARG A 111 -11.72 -2.58 6.32
C ARG A 111 -12.03 -4.05 6.01
N ARG A 112 -12.43 -4.37 4.78
CA ARG A 112 -12.73 -5.76 4.37
C ARG A 112 -11.47 -6.65 4.31
N LYS A 113 -10.30 -6.08 3.99
CA LYS A 113 -9.03 -6.82 3.95
C LYS A 113 -8.38 -7.02 5.32
N LEU A 114 -8.53 -6.08 6.25
CA LEU A 114 -8.12 -6.27 7.65
C LEU A 114 -8.83 -7.48 8.29
N ARG A 115 -10.11 -7.70 7.92
CA ARG A 115 -10.86 -8.89 8.35
C ARG A 115 -10.45 -10.17 7.60
N ALA A 116 -10.07 -10.09 6.33
CA ALA A 116 -9.61 -11.25 5.56
C ALA A 116 -8.19 -11.72 5.96
N GLY A 117 -7.31 -10.81 6.40
CA GLY A 117 -5.96 -11.15 6.86
C GLY A 117 -5.91 -11.72 8.29
N ALA A 118 -6.85 -11.33 9.15
CA ALA A 118 -6.94 -11.84 10.52
C ALA A 118 -7.41 -13.31 10.60
N VAL A 119 -8.06 -13.84 9.56
CA VAL A 119 -8.53 -15.24 9.50
C VAL A 119 -7.43 -16.18 8.98
N ALA A 120 -6.38 -15.65 8.33
CA ALA A 120 -5.31 -16.44 7.75
C ALA A 120 -4.09 -16.62 8.66
N ALA A 121 -4.03 -15.96 9.81
CA ALA A 121 -2.96 -16.19 10.79
C ALA A 121 -3.22 -17.52 11.50
N PRO A 122 -2.41 -18.58 11.28
CA PRO A 122 -2.48 -19.77 12.10
C PRO A 122 -2.22 -19.36 13.55
N PRO A 123 -2.88 -19.99 14.54
CA PRO A 123 -2.65 -19.68 15.94
C PRO A 123 -1.15 -19.73 16.21
N PRO A 124 -0.58 -18.75 16.95
CA PRO A 124 0.78 -18.90 17.43
C PRO A 124 0.79 -20.19 18.25
N THR A 125 1.44 -21.23 17.74
CA THR A 125 1.81 -22.39 18.53
C THR A 125 2.78 -21.85 19.56
N ILE A 126 2.25 -21.42 20.71
CA ILE A 126 3.05 -21.27 21.91
C ILE A 126 3.74 -22.62 22.05
N PRO A 127 5.08 -22.71 22.03
CA PRO A 127 5.74 -23.94 22.38
C PRO A 127 5.21 -24.30 23.77
N THR A 128 4.46 -25.40 23.88
CA THR A 128 3.99 -25.92 25.16
C THR A 128 5.23 -26.19 26.01
N ALA A 129 5.60 -25.20 26.82
CA ALA A 129 6.58 -25.35 27.87
C ALA A 129 5.92 -26.20 28.95
N GLY A 130 6.08 -27.52 28.82
CA GLY A 130 5.63 -28.51 29.80
C GLY A 130 4.51 -29.40 29.30
N GLU A 131 4.84 -30.41 28.51
CA GLU A 131 4.05 -31.63 28.45
C GLU A 131 4.84 -32.71 29.21
N PRO A 132 4.55 -32.96 30.50
CA PRO A 132 5.11 -34.10 31.22
C PRO A 132 4.25 -35.32 30.90
N ALA A 133 4.54 -35.97 29.78
CA ALA A 133 4.03 -37.31 29.49
C ALA A 133 5.06 -38.32 30.03
N ALA A 134 4.85 -38.71 31.29
CA ALA A 134 5.45 -39.89 31.87
C ALA A 134 4.91 -41.16 31.18
N ASP A 135 5.75 -42.20 31.24
CA ASP A 135 5.46 -43.61 30.97
C ASP A 135 5.13 -44.03 29.52
N ASP A 136 6.12 -44.67 28.89
CA ASP A 136 5.92 -46.00 28.32
C ASP A 136 7.26 -46.77 28.22
N ALA A 137 7.37 -47.78 29.08
CA ALA A 137 8.04 -49.09 28.91
C ALA A 137 9.51 -49.20 28.41
N GLY A 138 10.41 -49.71 29.28
CA GLY A 138 11.69 -50.33 28.87
C GLY A 138 11.51 -51.75 28.28
N PRO A 139 12.50 -52.67 28.35
CA PRO A 139 13.95 -52.59 28.21
C PRO A 139 14.46 -53.43 27.01
N SER A 140 15.48 -52.99 26.26
CA SER A 140 16.31 -53.93 25.45
C SER A 140 17.53 -53.25 24.84
N SER A 141 18.69 -53.52 25.41
CA SER A 141 19.93 -53.55 24.63
C SER A 141 20.83 -54.64 25.20
N PRO A 142 21.13 -55.72 24.44
CA PRO A 142 21.90 -56.85 24.94
C PRO A 142 23.41 -56.57 24.90
N ALA A 143 24.10 -57.31 25.77
CA ALA A 143 25.53 -57.35 25.99
C ALA A 143 26.41 -57.57 24.74
N GLY A 144 27.66 -57.09 24.82
CA GLY A 144 28.80 -57.65 24.09
C GLY A 144 30.13 -56.93 24.41
N PRO A 145 31.26 -57.63 24.63
CA PRO A 145 32.25 -57.25 25.66
C PRO A 145 33.65 -56.89 25.11
N GLY A 146 34.50 -56.30 25.97
CA GLY A 146 35.95 -56.22 25.69
C GLY A 146 36.74 -55.23 26.55
N THR A 147 37.04 -55.60 27.79
CA THR A 147 38.24 -55.14 28.51
C THR A 147 39.36 -56.12 28.11
N PRO A 148 40.60 -55.70 27.78
CA PRO A 148 41.56 -55.40 28.85
C PRO A 148 42.66 -54.35 28.59
N ALA A 149 43.05 -53.72 29.69
CA ALA A 149 44.43 -53.46 30.12
C ALA A 149 45.37 -52.54 29.30
N ALA A 150 45.78 -51.43 29.93
CA ALA A 150 47.19 -51.01 30.20
C ALA A 150 47.21 -49.48 30.47
N LEU A 151 47.45 -49.00 31.71
CA LEU A 151 48.76 -48.65 32.34
C LEU A 151 49.35 -47.29 31.85
N PRO A 152 50.17 -46.56 32.64
CA PRO A 152 49.70 -45.59 33.65
C PRO A 152 50.31 -44.17 33.53
N ALA A 153 49.79 -43.24 34.35
CA ALA A 153 50.46 -42.13 35.05
C ALA A 153 51.54 -41.30 34.33
N THR A 154 51.35 -39.97 34.19
CA THR A 154 52.35 -38.97 34.63
C THR A 154 51.83 -37.51 34.60
N THR A 155 52.10 -36.77 35.68
CA THR A 155 52.65 -35.39 35.75
C THR A 155 51.89 -34.26 35.02
N ALA A 156 51.13 -33.41 35.72
CA ALA A 156 51.57 -32.21 36.45
C ALA A 156 52.24 -31.11 35.59
N ARG A 157 51.51 -30.03 35.30
CA ARG A 157 51.86 -28.64 35.65
C ARG A 157 50.73 -27.67 35.30
#